data_AF-A0A4P7KUA7-F1
#
_entry.id   AF-A0A4P7KUA7-F1
#
_cell.length_a   1.000
_cell.length_b   1.000
_cell.length_c   1.000
_cell.angle_alpha   90.00
_cell.angle_beta   90.00
_cell.angle_gamma   90.00
#
_symmetry.space_group_name_H-M   'P 1'
#
loop_
_entity.id
_entity.type
_entity.pdbx_description
1 polymer ?
#
loop_
_entity_poly.entity_id
_entity_poly.type
_entity_poly.pdbx_seq_one_letter_code
_entity_poly.pdbx_strand_id
1 'polypeptide(L)'
;MFFYFLLNSNKKTVHSNSELFTTISWNKNYEGRPIMITKNDRPLGLFNGDIGIMLRDGQQGLKAYFQLPNGVVKRIQPSRLPQHETAFVMTVHKSQGSEFEHAALVLPPIFTPIISKELIYTAITRAKNQLTIYADPHVFAKALVTPTERRSGLTERLV
;
A
#
# COMPACT_ATOMS: atom_id res chain seq x y z
N MET A 1 4.52 -8.91 -0.52
CA MET A 1 5.61 -8.13 -1.15
C MET A 1 5.16 -6.68 -1.20
N PHE A 2 5.97 -5.77 -0.70
CA PHE A 2 5.49 -4.59 0.01
C PHE A 2 6.27 -3.33 -0.39
N PHE A 3 5.57 -2.26 -0.77
CA PHE A 3 6.07 -0.90 -0.85
C PHE A 3 6.05 -0.27 0.53
N TYR A 4 7.14 0.35 0.97
CA TYR A 4 7.16 1.13 2.21
C TYR A 4 6.83 2.60 1.89
N PHE A 5 5.88 3.17 2.63
CA PHE A 5 5.73 4.61 2.80
C PHE A 5 6.33 4.99 4.15
N LEU A 6 7.40 5.78 4.16
CA LEU A 6 8.05 6.24 5.39
C LEU A 6 7.35 7.53 5.83
N LEU A 7 6.21 7.42 6.52
CA LEU A 7 5.69 8.52 7.33
C LEU A 7 6.44 8.50 8.66
N ASN A 8 7.30 9.49 8.83
CA ASN A 8 8.08 9.70 10.03
C ASN A 8 7.12 9.90 11.22
N SER A 9 7.09 8.96 12.16
CA SER A 9 6.46 9.15 13.47
C SER A 9 7.36 8.56 14.54
N ASN A 10 7.68 9.40 15.52
CA ASN A 10 8.63 9.17 16.60
C ASN A 10 8.43 7.82 17.31
N LYS A 11 9.54 7.09 17.46
CA LYS A 11 9.63 5.79 18.12
C LYS A 11 9.27 5.89 19.61
N LYS A 12 8.43 4.98 20.10
CA LYS A 12 8.51 4.51 21.49
C LYS A 12 8.78 3.01 21.48
N THR A 13 9.94 2.66 22.03
CA THR A 13 10.45 1.31 22.24
C THR A 13 9.56 0.58 23.26
N VAL A 14 9.19 -0.68 22.99
CA VAL A 14 8.54 -1.55 23.97
C VAL A 14 9.39 -2.81 24.10
N HIS A 15 9.91 -3.02 25.32
CA HIS A 15 10.66 -4.20 25.72
C HIS A 15 9.73 -5.42 25.90
N SER A 16 10.26 -6.60 25.58
CA SER A 16 9.59 -7.89 25.69
C SER A 16 9.24 -8.25 27.13
N ASN A 17 8.03 -8.74 27.36
CA ASN A 17 7.77 -9.80 28.34
C ASN A 17 6.62 -10.69 27.85
N SER A 18 6.88 -11.99 27.89
CA SER A 18 6.00 -13.08 27.51
C SER A 18 4.98 -13.31 28.62
N GLU A 19 3.74 -12.87 28.41
CA GLU A 19 2.48 -13.45 28.92
C GLU A 19 1.33 -12.49 28.61
N LEU A 20 0.17 -13.03 28.24
CA LEU A 20 -1.09 -12.35 27.86
C LEU A 20 -1.19 -11.91 26.38
N PHE A 21 -1.49 -12.85 25.49
CA PHE A 21 -2.13 -12.54 24.20
C PHE A 21 -3.62 -12.23 24.41
N THR A 22 -3.94 -11.14 25.12
CA THR A 22 -5.19 -10.45 24.87
C THR A 22 -5.08 -9.84 23.48
N THR A 23 -6.04 -10.08 22.59
CA THR A 23 -6.14 -9.37 21.32
C THR A 23 -6.23 -7.89 21.62
N ILE A 24 -5.09 -7.19 21.60
CA ILE A 24 -5.05 -5.73 21.65
C ILE A 24 -5.76 -5.28 20.37
N SER A 25 -7.05 -5.01 20.49
CA SER A 25 -7.82 -4.33 19.45
C SER A 25 -7.28 -2.91 19.39
N TRP A 26 -6.20 -2.72 18.62
CA TRP A 26 -5.65 -1.41 18.36
C TRP A 26 -6.79 -0.54 17.86
N ASN A 27 -7.05 0.57 18.56
CA ASN A 27 -8.01 1.55 18.08
C ASN A 27 -7.52 2.05 16.73
N LYS A 28 -8.17 1.58 15.66
CA LYS A 28 -7.83 1.90 14.27
C LYS A 28 -8.13 3.36 13.91
N ASN A 29 -8.81 4.10 14.79
CA ASN A 29 -9.19 5.49 14.60
C ASN A 29 -8.24 6.41 15.37
N TYR A 30 -7.02 6.55 14.86
CA TYR A 30 -6.05 7.54 15.33
C TYR A 30 -5.65 8.51 14.21
N GLU A 31 -5.20 9.68 14.62
CA GLU A 31 -4.76 10.76 13.73
C GLU A 31 -3.43 10.43 13.05
N GLY A 32 -3.29 10.82 11.79
CA GLY A 32 -2.14 10.54 10.94
C GLY A 32 -2.17 9.17 10.26
N ARG A 33 -3.17 8.31 10.54
CA ARG A 33 -3.27 7.00 9.91
C ARG A 33 -3.59 7.13 8.41
N PRO A 34 -2.73 6.64 7.50
CA PRO A 34 -3.10 6.48 6.10
C PRO A 34 -4.03 5.29 5.94
N ILE A 35 -5.07 5.45 5.12
CA ILE A 35 -6.04 4.40 4.81
C ILE A 35 -6.19 4.25 3.30
N MET A 36 -6.49 3.03 2.85
CA MET A 36 -6.80 2.71 1.47
C MET A 36 -8.16 2.02 1.40
N ILE A 37 -9.00 2.47 0.48
CA ILE A 37 -10.30 1.85 0.22
C ILE A 37 -10.08 0.52 -0.50
N THR A 38 -10.73 -0.54 -0.03
CA THR A 38 -10.62 -1.89 -0.60
C THR A 38 -11.88 -2.31 -1.36
N LYS A 39 -12.95 -1.50 -1.32
CA LYS A 39 -14.21 -1.76 -2.00
C LYS A 39 -14.83 -0.46 -2.49
N ASN A 40 -15.23 -0.43 -3.77
CA ASN A 40 -15.89 0.72 -4.37
C ASN A 40 -17.17 1.11 -3.62
N ASP A 41 -17.34 2.41 -3.39
CA ASP A 41 -18.54 3.03 -2.85
C ASP A 41 -18.91 4.22 -3.76
N ARG A 42 -19.82 3.96 -4.70
CA ARG A 42 -20.26 4.96 -5.70
C ARG A 42 -20.95 6.17 -5.07
N PRO A 43 -21.86 6.03 -4.09
CA PRO A 43 -22.44 7.20 -3.39
C PRO A 43 -21.38 8.12 -2.78
N LEU A 44 -20.29 7.55 -2.24
CA LEU A 44 -19.17 8.33 -1.72
C LEU A 44 -18.14 8.69 -2.79
N GLY A 45 -18.29 8.25 -4.04
CA GLY A 45 -17.31 8.50 -5.10
C GLY A 45 -15.92 7.99 -4.75
N LEU A 46 -15.85 6.94 -3.93
CA LEU A 46 -14.60 6.30 -3.51
C LEU A 46 -14.44 4.97 -4.24
N PHE A 47 -13.24 4.71 -4.72
CA PHE A 47 -12.89 3.52 -5.48
C PHE A 47 -11.80 2.72 -4.78
N ASN A 48 -11.72 1.44 -5.10
CA ASN A 48 -10.68 0.54 -4.63
C ASN A 48 -9.32 1.06 -5.06
N GLY A 49 -8.43 1.28 -4.09
CA GLY A 49 -7.13 1.91 -4.30
C GLY A 49 -7.06 3.37 -3.86
N ASP A 50 -8.19 4.05 -3.63
CA ASP A 50 -8.17 5.44 -3.17
C ASP A 50 -7.51 5.56 -1.79
N ILE A 51 -6.54 6.46 -1.69
CA ILE A 51 -5.77 6.71 -0.47
C ILE A 51 -6.30 7.96 0.23
N GLY A 52 -6.51 7.85 1.53
CA GLY A 52 -6.88 8.95 2.40
C GLY A 52 -6.06 8.98 3.69
N ILE A 53 -6.20 10.06 4.44
CA ILE A 53 -5.54 10.25 5.74
C ILE A 53 -6.57 10.59 6.82
N MET A 54 -6.42 9.97 7.98
CA MET A 54 -7.22 10.26 9.17
C MET A 54 -6.64 11.50 9.87
N LEU A 55 -7.40 12.60 9.97
CA LEU A 55 -6.97 13.84 10.61
C LEU A 55 -8.05 14.35 11.57
N ARG A 56 -7.65 15.09 12.61
CA ARG A 56 -8.63 15.79 13.45
C ARG A 56 -9.17 17.02 12.74
N ASP A 57 -10.49 17.17 12.77
CA ASP A 57 -11.21 18.33 12.25
C ASP A 57 -11.65 19.23 13.41
N GLY A 58 -10.67 19.82 14.11
CA GLY A 58 -10.89 20.64 15.31
C GLY A 58 -11.73 19.92 16.37
N GLN A 59 -12.81 20.56 16.82
CA GLN A 59 -13.77 20.02 17.80
C GLN A 59 -14.69 18.93 17.22
N GLN A 60 -14.72 18.75 15.88
CA GLN A 60 -15.63 17.80 15.22
C GLN A 60 -15.12 16.35 15.20
N GLY A 61 -13.98 16.11 15.86
CA GLY A 61 -13.37 14.79 15.99
C GLY A 61 -12.58 14.35 14.75
N LEU A 62 -12.33 13.05 14.65
CA LEU A 62 -11.53 12.46 13.58
C LEU A 62 -12.34 12.34 12.27
N LYS A 63 -11.74 12.69 11.14
CA LYS A 63 -12.30 12.51 9.80
C LYS A 63 -11.26 11.88 8.87
N ALA A 64 -11.73 11.20 7.85
CA ALA A 64 -10.90 10.77 6.73
C ALA A 64 -10.95 11.80 5.61
N TYR A 65 -9.78 12.21 5.13
CA TYR A 65 -9.62 13.15 4.03
C TYR A 65 -9.12 12.40 2.79
N PHE A 66 -9.82 12.56 1.67
CA PHE A 66 -9.46 12.01 0.37
C PHE A 66 -9.36 13.14 -0.64
N GLN A 67 -8.29 13.16 -1.42
CA GLN A 67 -8.17 14.06 -2.55
C GLN A 67 -8.74 13.37 -3.80
N LEU A 68 -9.81 13.92 -4.35
CA LEU A 68 -10.43 13.40 -5.57
C LEU A 68 -9.64 13.85 -6.82
N PRO A 69 -9.79 13.17 -7.98
CA PRO A 69 -9.08 13.52 -9.21
C PRO A 69 -9.30 14.97 -9.70
N ASN A 70 -10.43 15.57 -9.36
CA ASN A 70 -10.75 16.97 -9.68
C ASN A 70 -10.12 17.98 -8.68
N GLY A 71 -9.26 17.53 -7.77
CA GLY A 71 -8.62 18.35 -6.74
C GLY A 71 -9.49 18.63 -5.51
N VAL A 72 -10.76 18.22 -5.50
CA VAL A 72 -11.65 18.44 -4.36
C VAL A 72 -11.26 17.50 -3.21
N VAL A 73 -11.15 18.06 -2.00
CA VAL A 73 -10.91 17.27 -0.79
C VAL A 73 -12.23 16.86 -0.16
N LYS A 74 -12.49 15.55 -0.13
CA LYS A 74 -13.68 14.96 0.50
C LYS A 74 -13.38 14.58 1.94
N ARG A 75 -14.25 15.02 2.85
CA ARG A 75 -14.18 14.75 4.29
C ARG A 75 -15.26 13.76 4.68
N ILE A 76 -14.89 12.61 5.25
CA ILE A 76 -15.80 11.52 5.56
C ILE A 76 -15.66 11.13 7.04
N GLN A 77 -16.78 10.91 7.72
CA GLN A 77 -16.76 10.39 9.08
C GLN A 77 -16.25 8.94 9.08
N PRO A 78 -15.40 8.53 10.05
CA PRO A 78 -14.85 7.17 10.09
C PRO A 78 -15.92 6.07 10.04
N SER A 79 -17.08 6.31 10.68
CA SER A 79 -18.24 5.40 10.69
C SER A 79 -18.92 5.22 9.34
N ARG A 80 -18.69 6.13 8.38
CA ARG A 80 -19.27 6.10 7.02
C ARG A 80 -18.28 5.60 5.97
N LEU A 81 -17.05 5.26 6.36
CA LEU A 81 -16.08 4.74 5.42
C LEU A 81 -16.53 3.36 4.92
N PRO A 82 -16.39 3.08 3.60
CA PRO A 82 -16.54 1.72 3.10
C PRO A 82 -15.38 0.85 3.62
N GLN A 83 -15.34 -0.41 3.20
CA GLN A 83 -14.27 -1.32 3.57
C GLN A 83 -12.90 -0.72 3.23
N HIS A 84 -12.02 -0.65 4.22
CA HIS A 84 -10.72 0.00 4.12
C HIS A 84 -9.68 -0.66 5.01
N GLU A 85 -8.41 -0.49 4.65
CA GLU A 85 -7.25 -0.99 5.39
C GLU A 85 -6.24 0.12 5.66
N THR A 86 -5.26 -0.14 6.53
CA THR A 86 -4.14 0.78 6.75
C THR A 86 -3.20 0.77 5.55
N ALA A 87 -2.76 1.94 5.10
CA ALA A 87 -2.00 2.09 3.86
C ALA A 87 -0.55 2.60 4.04
N PHE A 88 0.10 2.29 5.16
CA PHE A 88 1.55 2.56 5.30
C PHE A 88 2.37 1.76 4.30
N VAL A 89 1.87 0.58 3.98
CA VAL A 89 2.55 -0.39 3.14
C VAL A 89 1.50 -1.03 2.24
N MET A 90 1.77 -1.05 0.93
CA MET A 90 0.88 -1.68 -0.06
C MET A 90 1.64 -2.69 -0.90
N THR A 91 0.94 -3.58 -1.58
CA THR A 91 1.59 -4.47 -2.54
C THR A 91 1.84 -3.74 -3.85
N VAL A 92 2.81 -4.20 -4.64
CA VAL A 92 3.04 -3.67 -6.00
C VAL A 92 1.77 -3.74 -6.84
N HIS A 93 1.00 -4.82 -6.71
CA HIS A 93 -0.29 -4.98 -7.37
C HIS A 93 -1.31 -3.90 -6.96
N LYS A 94 -1.40 -3.56 -5.67
CA LYS A 94 -2.31 -2.50 -5.18
C LYS A 94 -1.86 -1.08 -5.55
N SER A 95 -0.60 -0.90 -5.97
CA SER A 95 -0.07 0.39 -6.44
C SER A 95 -0.29 0.65 -7.94
N GLN A 96 -0.90 -0.29 -8.67
CA GLN A 96 -1.13 -0.13 -10.11
C GLN A 96 -1.99 1.09 -10.41
N GLY A 97 -1.53 1.94 -11.33
CA GLY A 97 -2.19 3.20 -11.68
C GLY A 97 -1.83 4.39 -10.78
N SER A 98 -1.15 4.17 -9.66
CA SER A 98 -0.66 5.23 -8.77
C SER A 98 0.82 5.53 -9.02
N GLU A 99 1.25 6.76 -8.80
CA GLU A 99 2.66 7.16 -8.88
C GLU A 99 3.02 8.02 -7.67
N PHE A 100 4.27 7.93 -7.23
CA PHE A 100 4.78 8.58 -6.03
C PHE A 100 6.07 9.34 -6.33
N GLU A 101 6.25 10.51 -5.72
CA GLU A 101 7.50 11.28 -5.82
C GLU A 101 8.72 10.43 -5.44
N HIS A 102 8.60 9.73 -4.32
CA HIS A 102 9.57 8.74 -3.84
C HIS A 102 8.85 7.44 -3.52
N ALA A 103 9.34 6.32 -4.05
CA ALA A 103 8.88 4.98 -3.69
C ALA A 103 10.00 4.16 -3.05
N ALA A 104 9.67 3.34 -2.05
CA ALA A 104 10.59 2.37 -1.46
C ALA A 104 10.09 0.94 -1.69
N LEU A 105 10.84 0.14 -2.44
CA LEU A 105 10.54 -1.27 -2.71
C LEU A 105 11.24 -2.16 -1.69
N VAL A 106 10.50 -3.08 -1.06
CA VAL A 106 11.07 -4.06 -0.14
C VAL A 106 10.77 -5.48 -0.62
N LEU A 107 11.86 -6.22 -0.86
CA LEU A 107 11.81 -7.63 -1.22
C LEU A 107 12.04 -8.51 0.00
N PRO A 108 11.37 -9.67 0.09
CA PRO A 108 11.67 -10.64 1.14
C PRO A 108 13.10 -11.17 0.97
N PRO A 109 13.75 -11.62 2.06
CA PRO A 109 15.11 -12.16 2.02
C PRO A 109 15.19 -13.52 1.32
N ILE A 110 14.05 -14.19 1.12
CA ILE A 110 13.97 -15.49 0.46
C ILE A 110 13.24 -15.30 -0.88
N PHE A 111 13.86 -15.80 -1.95
CA PHE A 111 13.26 -15.77 -3.27
C PHE A 111 11.98 -16.61 -3.33
N THR A 112 10.95 -16.06 -3.98
CA THR A 112 9.72 -16.78 -4.30
C THR A 112 9.32 -16.48 -5.76
N PRO A 113 8.62 -17.39 -6.47
CA PRO A 113 8.25 -17.18 -7.87
C PRO A 113 7.37 -15.95 -8.14
N ILE A 114 6.76 -15.38 -7.09
CA ILE A 114 6.02 -14.13 -7.21
C ILE A 114 6.94 -12.94 -7.51
N ILE A 115 8.24 -13.03 -7.19
CA ILE A 115 9.24 -11.97 -7.37
C ILE A 115 9.84 -12.10 -8.78
N SER A 116 9.16 -11.49 -9.76
CA SER A 116 9.54 -11.56 -11.17
C SER A 116 10.10 -10.24 -11.72
N LYS A 117 10.69 -10.31 -12.91
CA LYS A 117 11.18 -9.14 -13.66
C LYS A 117 10.09 -8.09 -13.87
N GLU A 118 8.88 -8.51 -14.28
CA GLU A 118 7.75 -7.60 -14.55
C GLU A 118 7.26 -6.90 -13.28
N LEU A 119 7.34 -7.59 -12.15
CA LEU A 119 6.97 -7.04 -10.86
C LEU A 119 7.97 -5.98 -10.38
N ILE A 120 9.28 -6.24 -10.53
CA ILE A 120 10.33 -5.25 -10.27
C ILE A 120 10.17 -4.05 -11.20
N TYR A 121 9.96 -4.30 -12.50
CA TYR A 121 9.70 -3.24 -13.47
C TYR A 121 8.50 -2.38 -13.07
N THR A 122 7.38 -3.02 -12.73
CA THR A 122 6.18 -2.30 -12.27
C THR A 122 6.51 -1.45 -11.06
N ALA A 123 7.23 -2.01 -10.09
CA ALA A 123 7.60 -1.28 -8.88
C ALA A 123 8.49 -0.05 -9.17
N ILE A 124 9.46 -0.17 -10.08
CA ILE A 124 10.31 0.94 -10.52
C ILE A 124 9.45 2.05 -11.14
N THR A 125 8.52 1.71 -12.04
CA THR A 125 7.65 2.71 -12.69
C THR A 125 6.66 3.40 -11.75
N ARG A 126 6.55 3.00 -10.47
CA ARG A 126 5.73 3.72 -9.49
C ARG A 126 6.46 4.94 -8.91
N ALA A 127 7.79 5.01 -9.01
CA ALA A 127 8.58 6.15 -8.60
C ALA A 127 8.69 7.18 -9.72
N LYS A 128 8.33 8.44 -9.45
CA LYS A 128 8.51 9.56 -10.38
C LYS A 128 9.94 10.07 -10.37
N ASN A 129 10.46 10.38 -9.17
CA ASN A 129 11.74 11.07 -9.01
C ASN A 129 12.78 10.22 -8.28
N GLN A 130 12.37 9.45 -7.27
CA GLN A 130 13.31 8.67 -6.46
C GLN A 130 12.79 7.26 -6.18
N LEU A 131 13.69 6.28 -6.25
CA LEU A 131 13.45 4.91 -5.84
C LEU A 131 14.49 4.48 -4.82
N THR A 132 14.05 3.85 -3.73
CA THR A 132 14.92 3.15 -2.79
C THR A 132 14.55 1.66 -2.79
N ILE A 133 15.55 0.78 -2.82
CA ILE A 133 15.32 -0.67 -2.84
C ILE A 133 15.99 -1.29 -1.63
N TYR A 134 15.20 -2.03 -0.83
CA TYR A 134 15.69 -2.89 0.24
C TYR A 134 15.50 -4.33 -0.19
N ALA A 135 16.59 -4.99 -0.56
CA ALA A 135 16.58 -6.36 -1.02
C ALA A 135 17.91 -7.04 -0.73
N ASP A 136 17.87 -8.35 -0.57
CA ASP A 136 19.07 -9.16 -0.71
C ASP A 136 19.55 -9.11 -2.19
N PRO A 137 20.83 -8.82 -2.46
CA PRO A 137 21.35 -8.72 -3.82
C PRO A 137 21.14 -9.98 -4.67
N HIS A 138 21.20 -11.18 -4.07
CA HIS A 138 20.96 -12.44 -4.77
C HIS A 138 19.48 -12.61 -5.12
N VAL A 139 18.56 -12.24 -4.22
CA VAL A 139 17.12 -12.24 -4.51
C VAL A 139 16.80 -11.27 -5.63
N PHE A 140 17.36 -10.06 -5.58
CA PHE A 140 17.16 -9.04 -6.60
C PHE A 140 17.70 -9.50 -7.97
N ALA A 141 18.95 -9.98 -8.03
CA ALA A 141 19.54 -10.48 -9.27
C ALA A 141 18.74 -11.64 -9.87
N LYS A 142 18.27 -12.58 -9.03
CA LYS A 142 17.43 -13.70 -9.47
C LYS A 142 16.07 -13.23 -10.00
N ALA A 143 15.45 -12.23 -9.38
CA ALA A 143 14.21 -11.65 -9.86
C ALA A 143 14.34 -11.04 -11.26
N LEU A 144 15.46 -10.36 -11.55
CA LEU A 144 15.70 -9.71 -12.85
C LEU A 144 15.77 -10.69 -14.03
N VAL A 145 16.13 -11.95 -13.78
CA VAL A 145 16.21 -13.01 -14.80
C VAL A 145 15.02 -13.98 -14.77
N THR A 146 14.07 -13.79 -13.86
CA THR A 146 12.88 -14.64 -13.75
C THR A 146 11.67 -13.93 -14.36
N PRO A 147 11.24 -14.25 -15.59
CA PRO A 147 10.02 -13.70 -16.17
C PRO A 147 8.77 -14.33 -15.55
N THR A 148 7.67 -13.61 -15.63
CA THR A 148 6.35 -14.12 -15.22
C THR A 148 5.84 -15.13 -16.24
N GLU A 149 5.56 -16.36 -15.81
CA GLU A 149 4.91 -17.36 -16.66
C GLU A 149 3.42 -17.04 -16.84
N ARG A 150 2.98 -16.92 -18.10
CA ARG A 150 1.56 -16.76 -18.46
C ARG A 150 1.06 -18.02 -19.13
N ARG A 151 0.17 -18.73 -18.45
CA ARG A 151 -0.54 -19.88 -19.02
C ARG A 151 -1.85 -19.39 -19.63
N SER A 152 -1.91 -19.30 -20.96
CA SER A 152 -3.13 -18.95 -21.70
C SER A 152 -3.16 -19.65 -23.05
N GLY A 153 -4.33 -20.11 -23.50
CA GLY A 153 -4.51 -20.67 -24.85
C GLY A 153 -4.69 -19.63 -25.95
N LEU A 154 -4.47 -18.33 -25.66
CA LEU A 154 -4.64 -17.27 -26.64
C LEU A 154 -3.60 -17.37 -27.76
N THR A 155 -2.34 -17.67 -27.41
CA THR A 155 -1.27 -17.85 -28.39
C THR A 155 -1.57 -19.00 -29.36
N GLU A 156 -2.13 -20.10 -28.86
CA GLU A 156 -2.51 -21.28 -29.67
C GLU A 156 -3.71 -21.02 -30.60
N ARG A 157 -4.55 -20.02 -30.30
CA ARG A 157 -5.73 -19.66 -31.08
C ARG A 157 -5.49 -18.55 -32.11
N LEU A 158 -4.37 -17.84 -32.01
CA LEU A 158 -4.00 -16.74 -32.90
C LEU A 158 -3.01 -17.18 -34.01
N VAL A 159 -2.58 -18.44 -34.00
CA VAL A 159 -1.79 -19.11 -35.04
C VAL A 159 -2.74 -19.93 -35.92
#